data_AF-A0A645FE01-F1
#
_entry.id   AF-A0A645FE01-F1
#
_cell.length_a   1.000
_cell.length_b   1.000
_cell.length_c   1.000
_cell.angle_alpha   90.00
_cell.angle_beta   90.00
_cell.angle_gamma   90.00
#
_symmetry.space_group_name_H-M   'P 1'
#
loop_
_entity.id
_entity.type
_entity.pdbx_description
1 polymer ?
#
loop_
_entity_poly.entity_id
_entity_poly.type
_entity_poly.pdbx_seq_one_letter_code
_entity_poly.pdbx_strand_id
1 'polypeptide(L)' 'MYLKLTGGAIQGYRGKYRDKIPLNRFGVAPVIIPSVGTHYGPVAAELVLLGFNAAMITTGVRF' A
#
# COMPACT_ATOMS: atom_id res chain seq x y z
N MET A 1 8.86 14.98 -8.87
CA MET A 1 7.88 13.88 -9.02
C MET A 1 8.63 12.56 -9.14
N TYR A 2 8.16 11.51 -8.47
CA TYR A 2 8.72 10.16 -8.54
C TYR A 2 7.63 9.10 -8.42
N LEU A 3 7.89 7.93 -9.00
CA LEU A 3 7.09 6.72 -8.82
C LEU A 3 7.86 5.76 -7.90
N LYS A 4 7.16 5.16 -6.95
CA LYS A 4 7.68 4.15 -6.03
C LYS A 4 6.81 2.90 -6.15
N LEU A 5 7.45 1.75 -6.30
CA LEU A 5 6.75 0.47 -6.33
C LEU A 5 7.26 -0.38 -5.17
N THR A 6 6.39 -0.73 -4.23
CA THR A 6 6.74 -1.57 -3.09
C THR A 6 6.03 -2.92 -3.23
N GLY A 7 6.82 -3.98 -3.33
CA GLY A 7 6.33 -5.36 -3.29
C GLY A 7 6.51 -5.94 -1.90
N GLY A 8 5.50 -6.64 -1.40
CA GLY A 8 5.56 -7.31 -0.11
C GLY A 8 4.58 -8.47 -0.03
N ALA A 9 4.65 -9.18 1.08
CA ALA A 9 3.67 -10.20 1.40
C ALA A 9 2.92 -9.73 2.66
N ILE A 10 1.61 -9.54 2.56
CA ILE A 10 0.80 -9.22 3.73
C ILE A 10 0.32 -10.55 4.31
N GLN A 11 0.71 -10.82 5.55
CA GLN A 11 0.15 -11.93 6.31
C GLN A 11 -1.28 -11.54 6.72
N GLY A 12 -2.26 -12.24 6.15
CA GLY A 12 -3.67 -11.94 6.38
C GLY A 12 -4.11 -12.38 7.79
N TYR A 13 -4.92 -11.54 8.43
CA TYR A 13 -5.56 -11.79 9.73
C TYR A 13 -6.15 -13.20 9.87
N ARG A 14 -5.88 -13.88 11.00
CA ARG A 14 -6.60 -15.08 11.49
C ARG A 14 -7.97 -14.65 12.04
N GLY A 15 -8.99 -14.56 11.19
CA GLY A 15 -10.35 -14.18 11.59
C GLY A 15 -11.45 -14.58 10.60
N LYS A 16 -12.73 -14.36 10.99
CA LYS A 16 -14.01 -14.86 10.40
C LYS A 16 -14.33 -14.52 8.92
N TYR A 17 -13.40 -13.97 8.13
CA TYR A 17 -13.60 -13.66 6.70
C TYR A 17 -12.79 -14.58 5.77
N ARG A 18 -12.71 -15.86 6.16
CA ARG A 18 -11.92 -16.90 5.50
C ARG A 18 -12.42 -17.27 4.09
N ASP A 19 -13.65 -16.91 3.72
CA ASP A 19 -14.39 -17.51 2.60
C ASP A 19 -14.56 -16.66 1.33
N LYS A 20 -13.82 -15.56 1.14
CA LYS A 20 -13.93 -14.75 -0.09
C LYS A 20 -12.74 -14.79 -1.05
N ILE A 21 -11.69 -15.59 -0.77
CA ILE A 21 -10.49 -15.63 -1.63
C ILE A 21 -10.07 -17.09 -1.90
N PRO A 22 -10.06 -17.56 -3.16
CA PRO A 22 -9.80 -18.96 -3.54
C PRO A 22 -8.35 -19.46 -3.32
N LEU A 23 -7.49 -18.68 -2.66
CA LEU A 23 -6.07 -18.98 -2.40
C LEU A 23 -5.72 -19.00 -0.88
N ASN A 24 -6.70 -19.25 -0.02
CA ASN A 24 -6.56 -19.16 1.44
C ASN A 24 -5.93 -20.39 2.14
N ARG A 25 -5.03 -21.11 1.46
CA ARG A 25 -4.33 -22.25 2.06
C ARG A 25 -2.99 -21.86 2.70
N PHE A 26 -2.47 -20.67 2.41
CA PHE A 26 -1.14 -20.23 2.83
C PHE A 26 -1.10 -19.02 3.79
N GLY A 27 -2.24 -18.37 4.10
CA GLY A 27 -2.31 -17.27 5.08
C GLY A 27 -1.52 -16.01 4.72
N VAL A 28 -0.99 -15.93 3.50
CA VAL A 28 -0.15 -14.85 3.00
C VAL A 28 -0.71 -14.40 1.66
N ALA A 29 -1.05 -13.12 1.54
CA ALA A 29 -1.48 -12.49 0.29
C ALA A 29 -0.29 -11.70 -0.30
N PRO A 30 0.16 -12.02 -1.53
CA PRO A 30 1.11 -11.17 -2.22
C PRO A 30 0.46 -9.80 -2.46
N VAL A 31 1.15 -8.73 -2.10
CA VAL A 31 0.69 -7.35 -2.31
C VAL A 31 1.71 -6.59 -3.13
N ILE A 32 1.20 -5.78 -4.06
CA ILE A 32 1.98 -4.76 -4.76
C ILE A 32 1.31 -3.44 -4.45
N ILE A 33 2.08 -2.51 -3.89
CA ILE A 33 1.62 -1.19 -3.48
C ILE A 33 2.35 -0.17 -4.36
N PRO A 34 1.73 0.31 -5.44
CA PRO A 34 2.26 1.43 -6.19
C PRO A 34 2.01 2.74 -5.43
N SER A 35 2.97 3.64 -5.53
CA SER A 35 2.91 4.97 -4.93
C SER A 35 3.53 6.01 -5.85
N VAL A 36 2.99 7.22 -5.82
CA VAL A 36 3.47 8.36 -6.58
C VAL A 36 3.65 9.54 -5.64
N GLY A 37 4.79 10.20 -5.73
CA GLY A 37 5.10 11.32 -4.86
C GLY A 37 5.64 12.52 -5.62
N THR A 38 5.47 13.70 -5.03
CA THR A 38 6.09 14.92 -5.49
C THR A 38 6.64 15.69 -4.31
N HIS A 39 7.73 16.41 -4.56
CA HIS A 39 8.37 17.27 -3.58
C HIS A 39 8.51 18.65 -4.19
N TYR A 40 8.16 19.66 -3.40
CA TYR A 40 8.25 21.06 -3.77
C TYR A 40 8.89 21.82 -2.61
N GLY A 41 10.20 22.09 -2.74
CA GLY A 41 11.01 22.66 -1.67
C GLY A 41 10.98 21.77 -0.40
N PRO A 42 10.62 22.33 0.78
CA PRO A 42 10.56 21.57 2.02
C PRO A 42 9.32 20.66 2.10
N VAL A 43 8.33 20.82 1.22
CA VAL A 43 7.07 20.07 1.29
C VAL A 43 7.13 18.85 0.38
N ALA A 44 6.74 17.68 0.91
CA ALA A 44 6.59 16.45 0.16
C ALA A 44 5.14 15.95 0.28
N ALA A 45 4.60 15.42 -0.82
CA ALA A 45 3.30 14.76 -0.86
C ALA A 45 3.45 13.40 -1.56
N GLU A 46 2.86 12.36 -0.99
CA GLU A 46 2.87 11.00 -1.52
C GLU A 46 1.45 10.43 -1.52
N LEU A 47 1.07 9.79 -2.62
CA LEU A 47 -0.15 9.00 -2.77
C LEU A 47 0.24 7.53 -2.88
N VAL A 48 -0.29 6.71 -1.98
CA VAL A 48 -0.02 5.28 -1.88
C VAL A 48 -1.32 4.52 -2.16
N LEU A 49 -1.31 3.61 -3.14
CA LEU A 49 -2.48 2.83 -3.52
C LEU A 49 -2.44 1.47 -2.83
N LEU A 50 -3.30 1.27 -1.84
CA LEU A 50 -3.39 0.04 -1.03
C LEU A 50 -4.29 -1.00 -1.71
N GLY A 51 -4.16 -1.13 -3.03
CA GLY A 51 -5.05 -1.92 -3.90
C GLY A 51 -6.24 -1.11 -4.43
N PHE A 52 -7.25 -1.80 -4.97
CA PHE A 52 -8.41 -1.16 -5.62
C PHE A 52 -9.39 -0.49 -4.65
N ASN A 53 -9.33 -0.81 -3.36
CA ASN A 53 -10.34 -0.39 -2.38
C ASN A 53 -9.88 0.72 -1.44
N ALA A 54 -8.59 1.07 -1.45
CA ALA A 54 -8.05 2.04 -0.52
C ALA A 54 -6.84 2.78 -1.11
N ALA A 55 -6.73 4.06 -0.75
CA ALA A 55 -5.56 4.88 -1.01
C ALA A 55 -5.21 5.66 0.26
N MET A 56 -3.92 5.93 0.45
CA MET A 56 -3.37 6.72 1.55
C MET A 56 -2.66 7.93 0.97
N ILE A 57 -2.91 9.10 1.53
CA ILE A 57 -2.22 10.35 1.17
C ILE A 57 -1.36 10.76 2.36
N THR A 58 -0.08 10.98 2.11
CA THR A 58 0.90 11.41 3.10
C THR A 58 1.49 12.73 2.67
N THR A 59 1.47 13.73 3.55
CA THR A 59 2.15 15.02 3.34
C THR A 59 3.12 15.27 4.46
N GLY A 60 4.33 15.72 4.13
CA GLY A 60 5.39 16.01 5.10
C GLY A 60 6.12 17.30 4.79
N VAL A 61 6.72 17.90 5.82
CA VAL A 61 7.61 19.05 5.68
C VAL A 61 8.97 18.65 6.23
N ARG A 62 10.04 18.88 5.47
CA ARG A 62 11.44 18.74 5.89
C ARG A 62 11.99 20.12 6.20
N PHE A 63 12.57 20.27 7.39
CA PHE A 63 13.27 21.46 7.88
C PHE A 63 14.74 21.13 8.08
#